data_AF-A3YVC4-F1
#
_entry.id   AF-A3YVC4-F1
#
_cell.length_a   1.000
_cell.length_b   1.000
_cell.length_c   1.000
_cell.angle_alpha   90.00
_cell.angle_beta   90.00
_cell.angle_gamma   90.00
#
_symmetry.space_group_name_H-M   'P 1'
#
loop_
_entity.id
_entity.type
_entity.pdbx_description
1 polymer ?
#
loop_
_entity_poly.entity_id
_entity_poly.type
_entity_poly.pdbx_seq_one_letter_code
_entity_poly.pdbx_strand_id
1 'polypeptide(L)' 'MEPHRFEDVLQAVQAVRERKTVVLNFGSMPPEEAQRSADFVSGGVFALDGHQERLGEMVFLFAPFGVDVSRDPGSSAEP' A
#
# COMPACT_ATOMS: atom_id res chain seq x y z
N MET A 1 -0.13 0.12 -8.65
CA MET A 1 0.80 1.10 -9.20
C MET A 1 2.20 0.74 -8.74
N GLU A 2 3.21 1.00 -9.57
CA GLU A 2 4.61 0.73 -9.26
C GLU A 2 5.33 2.08 -9.17
N PRO A 3 5.58 2.60 -7.95
CA PRO A 3 6.32 3.84 -7.78
C PRO A 3 7.78 3.64 -8.18
N HIS A 4 8.32 4.62 -8.92
CA HIS A 4 9.75 4.69 -9.19
C HIS A 4 10.40 5.85 -8.44
N ARG A 5 9.61 6.83 -8.01
CA ARG A 5 10.06 8.00 -7.25
C ARG A 5 9.10 8.32 -6.12
N PHE A 6 9.57 9.04 -5.12
CA PHE A 6 8.74 9.52 -4.00
C PHE A 6 7.49 10.33 -4.43
N GLU A 7 7.52 10.98 -5.58
CA GLU A 7 6.36 11.73 -6.12
C GLU A 7 5.16 10.83 -6.45
N ASP A 8 5.41 9.61 -6.95
CA ASP A 8 4.36 8.63 -7.25
C ASP A 8 3.65 8.17 -5.96
N VAL A 9 4.42 8.12 -4.88
CA VAL A 9 3.98 7.74 -3.53
C VAL A 9 3.02 8.79 -2.97
N LEU A 10 3.27 10.08 -3.24
CA LEU A 10 2.35 11.17 -2.88
C LEU A 10 1.01 11.02 -3.60
N GLN A 11 1.02 10.62 -4.87
CA GLN A 11 -0.21 10.38 -5.62
C GLN A 11 -1.02 9.21 -5.05
N ALA A 12 -0.34 8.17 -4.53
CA ALA A 12 -1.00 7.06 -3.86
C ALA A 12 -1.80 7.51 -2.63
N VAL A 13 -1.19 8.34 -1.77
CA VAL A 13 -1.88 8.90 -0.58
C VAL A 13 -3.06 9.78 -0.99
N GLN A 14 -2.90 10.59 -2.03
CA GLN A 14 -4.00 11.40 -2.56
C GLN A 14 -5.15 10.53 -3.08
N ALA A 15 -4.86 9.45 -3.79
CA ALA A 15 -5.87 8.52 -4.27
C ALA A 15 -6.63 7.86 -3.09
N VAL A 16 -5.93 7.46 -2.03
CA VAL A 16 -6.59 6.95 -0.81
C VAL A 16 -7.48 8.02 -0.17
N ARG A 17 -7.02 9.27 -0.09
CA ARG A 17 -7.83 10.40 0.38
C ARG A 17 -9.10 10.61 -0.46
N GLU A 18 -9.03 10.35 -1.77
CA GLU A 18 -10.17 10.37 -2.70
C GLU A 18 -11.06 9.11 -2.62
N ARG A 19 -10.88 8.29 -1.57
CA ARG A 19 -11.61 7.05 -1.34
C ARG A 19 -11.34 5.97 -2.40
N LYS A 20 -10.13 5.94 -2.96
CA LYS A 20 -9.70 4.88 -3.89
C LYS A 20 -8.72 3.93 -3.19
N THR A 21 -8.93 2.62 -3.34
CA THR A 21 -7.97 1.62 -2.89
C THR A 21 -6.79 1.58 -3.84
N VAL A 22 -5.57 1.50 -3.30
CA VAL A 22 -4.32 1.50 -4.06
C VAL A 22 -3.47 0.32 -3.65
N VAL A 23 -2.92 -0.40 -4.62
CA VAL A 23 -1.85 -1.39 -4.41
C VAL A 23 -0.53 -0.78 -4.87
N LEU A 24 0.47 -0.78 -4.00
CA LEU A 24 1.83 -0.29 -4.27
C LEU A 24 2.80 -1.46 -4.32
N ASN A 25 3.63 -1.51 -5.36
CA ASN A 25 4.77 -2.41 -5.47
C ASN A 25 6.08 -1.61 -5.40
N PHE A 26 6.79 -1.69 -4.29
CA PHE A 26 8.07 -0.98 -4.12
C PHE A 26 9.27 -1.76 -4.65
N GLY A 27 9.09 -2.91 -5.30
CA GLY A 27 10.18 -3.76 -5.79
C GLY A 27 11.11 -3.09 -6.81
N SER A 28 10.66 -2.01 -7.45
CA SER A 28 11.45 -1.24 -8.42
C SER A 28 12.18 -0.04 -7.80
N MET A 29 12.03 0.20 -6.49
CA MET A 29 12.74 1.26 -5.76
C MET A 29 13.97 0.68 -5.02
N PRO A 30 15.03 1.48 -4.80
CA PRO A 30 16.11 1.12 -3.90
C PRO A 30 15.57 0.80 -2.49
N PRO A 31 16.11 -0.18 -1.75
CA PRO A 31 15.55 -0.64 -0.48
C PRO A 31 15.32 0.49 0.55
N GLU A 32 16.25 1.43 0.63
CA GLU A 32 16.17 2.57 1.57
C GLU A 32 15.06 3.56 1.16
N GLU A 33 14.87 3.80 -0.14
CA GLU A 33 13.80 4.67 -0.64
C GLU A 33 12.44 3.96 -0.58
N ALA A 34 12.40 2.66 -0.84
CA ALA A 34 11.21 1.81 -0.70
C ALA A 34 10.67 1.85 0.73
N GLN A 35 11.54 1.67 1.74
CA GLN A 35 11.13 1.74 3.14
C GLN A 35 10.59 3.13 3.50
N ARG A 36 11.33 4.19 3.17
CA ARG A 36 10.88 5.58 3.45
C ARG A 36 9.55 5.91 2.77
N SER A 37 9.36 5.42 1.55
CA SER A 37 8.13 5.59 0.79
C SER A 37 6.97 4.82 1.41
N ALA A 38 7.18 3.55 1.79
CA ALA A 38 6.19 2.74 2.47
C ALA A 38 5.79 3.36 3.81
N ASP A 39 6.74 3.82 4.62
CA ASP A 39 6.49 4.49 5.90
C ASP A 39 5.67 5.77 5.71
N PHE A 40 5.99 6.56 4.67
CA PHE A 40 5.25 7.78 4.35
C PHE A 40 3.79 7.50 3.99
N VAL A 41 3.52 6.52 3.12
CA VAL A 41 2.14 6.16 2.76
C VAL A 41 1.41 5.60 3.97
N SER A 42 2.07 4.72 4.73
CA SER A 42 1.50 4.12 5.94
C SER A 42 1.08 5.20 6.94
N GLY A 43 1.95 6.18 7.19
CA GLY A 43 1.62 7.33 8.04
C GLY A 43 0.48 8.19 7.49
N GLY A 44 0.48 8.45 6.18
CA GLY A 44 -0.58 9.21 5.51
C GLY A 44 -1.94 8.52 5.54
N VAL A 45 -1.97 7.21 5.30
CA VAL A 45 -3.19 6.39 5.30
C VAL A 45 -3.70 6.20 6.73
N PHE A 46 -2.82 6.00 7.70
CA PHE A 46 -3.18 5.96 9.11
C PHE A 46 -3.83 7.26 9.58
N ALA A 47 -3.30 8.42 9.16
CA ALA A 47 -3.89 9.73 9.46
C ALA A 47 -5.27 9.97 8.79
N LEU A 48 -5.64 9.16 7.81
CA LEU A 48 -6.93 9.20 7.11
C LEU A 48 -7.91 8.12 7.60
N ASP A 49 -7.61 7.47 8.73
CA ASP A 49 -8.36 6.31 9.25
C ASP A 49 -8.49 5.19 8.20
N GLY A 50 -7.50 5.05 7.33
CA GLY A 50 -7.45 4.01 6.30
C GLY A 50 -6.83 2.72 6.80
N HIS A 51 -6.98 1.66 6.00
CA HIS A 51 -6.42 0.35 6.24
C HIS A 51 -5.20 0.08 5.37
N GLN A 52 -4.25 -0.66 5.93
CA GLN A 52 -3.06 -1.13 5.23
C GLN A 52 -2.96 -2.64 5.38
N GLU A 53 -2.66 -3.33 4.29
CA GLU A 53 -2.44 -4.78 4.28
C GLU A 53 -1.19 -5.11 3.44
N ARG A 54 -0.34 -5.99 3.96
CA ARG A 54 0.86 -6.43 3.23
C ARG A 54 0.55 -7.66 2.39
N LEU A 55 0.54 -7.51 1.07
CA LEU A 55 0.25 -8.60 0.14
C LEU A 55 1.48 -9.46 -0.17
N GLY A 56 2.69 -8.88 -0.12
CA GLY A 56 3.95 -9.57 -0.41
C GLY A 56 5.16 -8.85 0.19
N GLU A 57 6.37 -9.22 -0.22
CA GLU A 57 7.59 -8.67 0.38
C GLU A 57 7.70 -7.14 0.22
N MET A 58 7.45 -6.65 -1.00
CA MET A 58 7.45 -5.21 -1.35
C MET A 58 6.09 -4.71 -1.85
N VAL A 59 5.03 -5.51 -1.67
CA VAL A 59 3.69 -5.21 -2.20
C VAL A 59 2.71 -4.95 -1.05
N PHE A 60 2.08 -3.78 -1.07
CA PHE A 60 1.18 -3.30 -0.03
C PHE A 60 -0.12 -2.80 -0.64
N LEU A 61 -1.23 -3.06 0.05
CA LEU A 61 -2.53 -2.53 -0.25
C LEU A 61 -2.86 -1.45 0.78
N PHE A 62 -3.35 -0.32 0.29
CA PHE A 62 -3.83 0.79 1.09
C PHE A 62 -5.27 1.09 0.70
N ALA A 63 -6.16 1.03 1.68
CA ALA A 63 -7.58 1.24 1.50
C ALA A 63 -8.06 2.43 2.34
N PRO A 64 -9.02 3.22 1.84
CA PRO A 64 -9.59 4.33 2.60
C PRO A 64 -10.49 3.86 3.74
N PHE A 65 -10.87 4.78 4.62
CA PHE A 65 -11.87 4.54 5.66
C PHE A 65 -13.16 3.93 5.10
N GLY A 66 -13.65 2.87 5.76
CA GLY A 66 -14.88 2.17 5.40
C GLY A 66 -14.72 1.01 4.41
N VAL A 67 -13.49 0.71 3.96
CA VAL A 67 -13.18 -0.49 3.18
C VAL A 67 -12.56 -1.52 4.10
N ASP A 68 -13.26 -2.64 4.31
CA ASP A 68 -12.74 -3.80 5.04
C ASP A 68 -11.84 -4.63 4.11
N VAL A 69 -10.62 -4.89 4.56
CA VAL A 69 -9.66 -5.73 3.84
C VAL A 69 -9.56 -7.06 4.56
N SER A 70 -10.30 -8.04 4.06
CA SER A 70 -10.24 -9.41 4.53
C SER A 70 -9.29 -10.22 3.64
N ARG A 71 -8.20 -10.71 4.22
CA ARG A 71 -7.31 -11.67 3.55
C ARG A 71 -7.85 -13.07 3.79
N ASP A 72 -8.32 -13.74 2.75
CA ASP A 72 -8.70 -15.14 2.84
C ASP A 72 -7.44 -16.01 2.93
N PRO A 73 -7.19 -16.72 4.04
CA PRO A 73 -6.03 -17.59 4.20
C PRO A 73 -6.17 -18.93 3.45
N GLY A 74 -7.26 -19.15 2.71
CA GLY A 74 -7.66 -20.43 2.12
C GLY A 74 -7.02 -20.82 0.80
N SER A 75 -6.00 -20.11 0.31
CA SER A 75 -5.23 -20.51 -0.88
C SER A 75 -3.77 -20.86 -0.53
N SER A 76 -3.57 -21.64 0.52
CA SER A 76 -2.36 -22.46 0.65
C SER A 76 -2.58 -23.76 -0.12
N ALA A 77 -1.95 -23.85 -1.29
CA ALA A 77 -1.58 -25.05 -2.05
C ALA A 77 -2.37 -26.34 -1.77
N GLU A 78 -3.21 -26.75 -2.73
CA GLU A 78 -3.45 -28.18 -2.95
C GLU A 78 -2.12 -28.83 -3.43
N PRO A 79 -1.73 -30.01 -2.92
CA PRO A 79 -0.59 -30.77 -3.42
C PRO A 79 -0.84 -31.39 -4.80
#